data_AF-A0A7J3EGZ4-F1
#
_entry.id   AF-A0A7J3EGZ4-F1
#
_cell.length_a   1.000
_cell.length_b   1.000
_cell.length_c   1.000
_cell.angle_alpha   90.00
_cell.angle_beta   90.00
_cell.angle_gamma   90.00
#
_symmetry.space_group_name_H-M   'P 1'
#
loop_
_entity.id
_entity.type
_entity.pdbx_description
1 polymer ?
#
loop_
_entity_poly.entity_id
_entity_poly.type
_entity_poly.pdbx_seq_one_letter_code
_entity_poly.pdbx_strand_id
1 'polypeptide(L)'
;MRDMHLQSKLYKLFMILIVVACLSTTYVCKAETSKNVYIYYDSSYRNSWLSVADSDTIVKFIPETLTKYGVSCEIVDAKRLAGIVSNLQDASNTVILMAQDVAPDTVWTGTRDSPIQLWIEAGGTLIWTGDWEFYYIGFSNYTNIHQPYIENAVFGMITVTAFADNTEVKPTELGRRVMPSFESYRTDRPAYASIAETFECEIYGLSDDGVYAEPVLIKVGKGAVVKICMTGGDVDSTTRSILICEFILNRVFNMGGVKVEKPFPTIPIVVGVAIAIAVVALIVYFMRKR
;
A
#
# COMPACT_ATOMS: atom_id res chain seq x y z
N MET A 1 24.55 51.55 -28.94
CA MET A 1 23.59 51.86 -27.85
C MET A 1 22.19 51.25 -28.05
N ARG A 2 21.64 51.14 -29.28
CA ARG A 2 20.34 50.47 -29.49
C ARG A 2 20.35 48.95 -29.22
N ASP A 3 21.45 48.25 -29.47
CA ASP A 3 21.54 46.80 -29.26
C ASP A 3 21.51 46.36 -27.79
N MET A 4 22.11 47.13 -26.88
CA MET A 4 22.07 46.82 -25.44
C MET A 4 20.65 46.91 -24.87
N HIS A 5 19.81 47.77 -25.44
CA HIS A 5 18.43 47.93 -24.99
C HIS A 5 17.53 46.77 -25.44
N LEU A 6 17.85 46.15 -26.59
CA LEU A 6 17.12 44.98 -27.11
C LEU A 6 17.48 43.71 -26.32
N GLN A 7 18.76 43.50 -25.98
CA GLN A 7 19.18 42.35 -25.16
C GLN A 7 18.58 42.37 -23.75
N SER A 8 18.43 43.53 -23.12
CA SER A 8 17.79 43.65 -21.81
C SER A 8 16.31 43.28 -21.82
N LYS A 9 15.58 43.60 -22.90
CA LYS A 9 14.16 43.24 -23.05
C LYS A 9 13.97 41.74 -23.31
N LEU A 10 14.84 41.13 -24.11
CA LEU A 10 14.85 39.68 -24.36
C LEU A 10 15.15 38.88 -23.07
N TYR A 11 16.09 39.32 -22.25
CA TYR A 11 16.39 38.67 -20.96
C TYR A 11 15.21 38.72 -19.98
N LYS A 12 14.51 39.86 -19.91
CA LYS A 12 13.31 40.00 -19.06
C LYS A 12 12.16 39.11 -19.54
N LEU A 13 11.95 39.03 -20.85
CA LEU A 13 10.92 38.16 -21.43
C LEU A 13 11.23 36.66 -21.19
N PHE A 14 12.50 36.27 -21.34
CA PHE A 14 12.95 34.89 -21.10
C PHE A 14 12.82 34.50 -19.61
N MET A 15 13.17 35.39 -18.68
CA MET A 15 12.97 35.17 -17.24
C MET A 15 11.48 35.08 -16.87
N ILE A 16 10.62 35.91 -17.46
CA ILE A 16 9.16 35.80 -17.25
C ILE A 16 8.63 34.48 -17.81
N LEU A 17 9.10 34.03 -18.97
CA LEU A 17 8.73 32.74 -19.54
C LEU A 17 9.19 31.56 -18.69
N ILE A 18 10.40 31.60 -18.10
CA ILE A 18 10.86 30.57 -17.16
C ILE A 18 10.01 30.57 -15.90
N VAL A 19 9.72 31.75 -15.32
CA VAL A 19 8.89 31.86 -14.11
C VAL A 19 7.46 31.40 -14.39
N VAL A 20 6.86 31.75 -15.53
CA VAL A 20 5.53 31.29 -15.93
C VAL A 20 5.55 29.79 -16.24
N ALA A 21 6.58 29.25 -16.91
CA ALA A 21 6.71 27.82 -17.16
C ALA A 21 6.89 27.02 -15.85
N CYS A 22 7.66 27.55 -14.89
CA CYS A 22 7.83 26.99 -13.55
C CYS A 22 6.58 27.15 -12.66
N LEU A 23 5.74 28.15 -12.91
CA LEU A 23 4.47 28.35 -12.20
C LEU A 23 3.30 27.59 -12.85
N SER A 24 3.37 27.28 -14.15
CA SER A 24 2.30 26.58 -14.87
C SER A 24 2.31 25.06 -14.68
N THR A 25 3.35 24.49 -14.09
CA THR A 25 3.47 23.04 -13.81
C THR A 25 2.89 22.59 -12.48
N THR A 26 2.28 23.47 -11.70
CA THR A 26 1.64 23.10 -10.41
C THR A 26 0.12 23.20 -10.42
N TYR A 27 -0.52 23.15 -11.59
CA TYR A 27 -1.89 22.64 -11.67
C TYR A 27 -1.87 21.12 -11.48
N VAL A 28 -1.49 20.70 -10.26
CA VAL A 28 -1.93 19.42 -9.72
C VAL A 28 -3.45 19.58 -9.67
N CYS A 29 -4.16 19.00 -10.65
CA CYS A 29 -5.60 18.79 -10.53
C CYS A 29 -5.81 18.13 -9.18
N LYS A 30 -6.35 18.90 -8.23
CA LYS A 30 -6.67 18.44 -6.89
C LYS A 30 -7.77 17.40 -7.09
N ALA A 31 -7.37 16.13 -7.18
CA ALA A 31 -8.26 15.02 -7.40
C ALA A 31 -9.35 15.06 -6.33
N GLU A 32 -10.59 14.99 -6.79
CA GLU A 32 -11.82 15.26 -6.04
C GLU A 32 -12.20 14.11 -5.10
N THR A 33 -11.23 13.44 -4.49
CA THR A 33 -11.47 12.32 -3.58
C THR A 33 -10.52 12.40 -2.39
N SER A 34 -10.86 13.21 -1.38
CA SER A 34 -10.21 13.09 -0.08
C SER A 34 -10.66 11.78 0.56
N LYS A 35 -9.91 10.70 0.32
CA LYS A 35 -10.07 9.45 1.06
C LYS A 35 -9.25 9.54 2.35
N ASN A 36 -9.83 9.06 3.45
CA ASN A 36 -9.11 8.85 4.70
C ASN A 36 -8.39 7.49 4.61
N VAL A 37 -7.11 7.46 4.94
CA VAL A 37 -6.31 6.23 4.96
C VAL A 37 -5.94 5.91 6.40
N TYR A 38 -6.32 4.74 6.88
CA TYR A 38 -5.97 4.23 8.20
C TYR A 38 -5.11 2.98 8.06
N ILE A 39 -4.13 2.83 8.94
CA ILE A 39 -3.31 1.62 9.04
C ILE A 39 -3.56 1.02 10.42
N TYR A 40 -4.19 -0.14 10.45
CA TYR A 40 -4.38 -0.87 11.70
C TYR A 40 -3.07 -1.54 12.11
N TYR A 41 -2.63 -1.20 13.32
CA TYR A 41 -1.56 -1.87 14.03
C TYR A 41 -1.73 -1.64 15.54
N ASP A 42 -1.75 -2.72 16.30
CA ASP A 42 -1.86 -2.69 17.74
C ASP A 42 -0.88 -3.71 18.35
N SER A 43 0.14 -3.20 19.02
CA SER A 43 1.19 -4.03 19.63
C SER A 43 0.67 -4.96 20.72
N SER A 44 -0.57 -4.79 21.22
CA SER A 44 -1.20 -5.73 22.15
C SER A 44 -1.79 -6.97 21.48
N TYR A 45 -1.89 -6.97 20.14
CA TYR A 45 -2.38 -8.09 19.34
C TYR A 45 -1.21 -8.82 18.68
N ARG A 46 -1.36 -10.14 18.54
CA ARG A 46 -0.33 -11.01 17.96
C ARG A 46 -0.58 -11.20 16.46
N ASN A 47 0.48 -11.13 15.65
CA ASN A 47 0.44 -11.62 14.27
C ASN A 47 0.33 -13.15 14.21
N SER A 48 -0.15 -13.67 13.08
CA SER A 48 -0.19 -15.11 12.80
C SER A 48 1.06 -15.55 12.03
N TRP A 49 1.22 -15.03 10.82
CA TRP A 49 2.22 -15.44 9.83
C TRP A 49 3.24 -14.32 9.55
N LEU A 50 2.80 -13.07 9.47
CA LEU A 50 3.70 -11.92 9.42
C LEU A 50 4.52 -11.83 10.70
N SER A 51 5.81 -11.51 10.59
CA SER A 51 6.60 -11.19 11.78
C SER A 51 6.23 -9.80 12.31
N VAL A 52 6.51 -9.55 13.61
CA VAL A 52 6.37 -8.20 14.18
C VAL A 52 7.23 -7.19 13.40
N ALA A 53 8.43 -7.59 12.98
CA ALA A 53 9.32 -6.74 12.19
C ALA A 53 8.73 -6.38 10.81
N ASP A 54 7.95 -7.27 10.19
CA ASP A 54 7.25 -6.97 8.94
C ASP A 54 6.17 -5.91 9.16
N SER A 55 5.34 -6.08 10.18
CA SER A 55 4.32 -5.09 10.55
C SER A 55 4.96 -3.73 10.91
N ASP A 56 6.04 -3.73 11.69
CA ASP A 56 6.81 -2.52 12.03
C ASP A 56 7.34 -1.80 10.78
N THR A 57 7.81 -2.56 9.80
CA THR A 57 8.27 -2.03 8.52
C THR A 57 7.11 -1.37 7.76
N ILE A 58 5.95 -2.02 7.69
CA ILE A 58 4.75 -1.51 7.02
C ILE A 58 4.29 -0.18 7.65
N VAL A 59 4.12 -0.14 8.98
CA VAL A 59 3.61 1.04 9.68
C VAL A 59 4.58 2.22 9.69
N LYS A 60 5.88 1.97 9.47
CA LYS A 60 6.87 3.04 9.29
C LYS A 60 6.92 3.51 7.83
N PHE A 61 7.05 2.57 6.89
CA PHE A 61 7.35 2.87 5.50
C PHE A 61 6.18 3.56 4.79
N ILE A 62 4.96 3.06 4.98
CA ILE A 62 3.79 3.53 4.23
C ILE A 62 3.45 4.99 4.56
N PRO A 63 3.32 5.42 5.84
CA PRO A 63 3.04 6.81 6.16
C PRO A 63 4.09 7.79 5.64
N GLU A 64 5.38 7.45 5.81
CA GLU A 64 6.49 8.26 5.30
C GLU A 64 6.43 8.39 3.77
N THR A 65 6.05 7.33 3.08
CA THR A 65 5.95 7.31 1.61
C THR A 65 4.73 8.08 1.11
N LEU A 66 3.54 7.80 1.63
CA LEU A 66 2.30 8.48 1.23
C LEU A 66 2.37 9.99 1.47
N THR A 67 3.00 10.42 2.57
CA THR A 67 3.18 11.84 2.90
C THR A 67 4.01 12.58 1.83
N LYS A 68 5.00 11.92 1.21
CA LYS A 68 5.79 12.51 0.10
C LYS A 68 4.94 12.83 -1.13
N TYR A 69 3.80 12.15 -1.28
CA TYR A 69 2.83 12.35 -2.36
C TYR A 69 1.60 13.17 -1.94
N GLY A 70 1.62 13.77 -0.74
CA GLY A 70 0.53 14.59 -0.24
C GLY A 70 -0.68 13.80 0.27
N VAL A 71 -0.54 12.50 0.51
CA VAL A 71 -1.57 11.64 1.10
C VAL A 71 -1.25 11.41 2.58
N SER A 72 -2.12 11.88 3.46
CA SER A 72 -2.02 11.62 4.90
C SER A 72 -2.64 10.27 5.27
N CYS A 73 -2.04 9.57 6.22
CA CYS A 73 -2.65 8.40 6.85
C CYS A 73 -2.47 8.42 8.38
N GLU A 74 -3.37 7.78 9.10
CA GLU A 74 -3.36 7.64 10.56
C GLU A 74 -3.11 6.16 10.93
N ILE A 75 -2.13 5.90 11.81
CA ILE A 75 -1.95 4.56 12.40
C ILE A 75 -2.89 4.46 13.59
N VAL A 76 -3.67 3.37 13.66
CA VAL A 76 -4.74 3.20 14.65
C VAL A 76 -4.66 1.86 15.38
N ASP A 77 -4.94 1.89 16.68
CA ASP A 77 -5.09 0.70 17.52
C ASP A 77 -6.46 0.04 17.34
N ALA A 78 -6.69 -1.10 18.01
CA ALA A 78 -7.94 -1.86 17.87
C ALA A 78 -9.19 -1.08 18.34
N LYS A 79 -9.04 -0.19 19.32
CA LYS A 79 -10.14 0.63 19.85
C LYS A 79 -10.51 1.74 18.87
N ARG A 80 -9.51 2.44 18.33
CA ARG A 80 -9.70 3.49 17.33
C ARG A 80 -10.24 2.92 16.03
N LEU A 81 -9.76 1.74 15.60
CA LEU A 81 -10.30 1.01 14.46
C LEU A 81 -11.80 0.73 14.64
N ALA A 82 -12.23 0.24 15.81
CA ALA A 82 -13.64 0.00 16.11
C ALA A 82 -14.50 1.26 15.98
N GLY A 83 -14.00 2.41 16.44
CA GLY A 83 -14.66 3.70 16.26
C GLY A 83 -14.80 4.11 14.77
N ILE A 84 -13.79 3.83 13.95
CA ILE A 84 -13.80 4.14 12.52
C ILE A 84 -14.81 3.27 11.78
N VAL A 85 -14.76 1.94 11.97
CA VAL A 85 -15.66 1.01 11.24
C VAL A 85 -17.11 1.13 11.69
N SER A 86 -17.38 1.63 12.91
CA SER A 86 -18.74 1.91 13.37
C SER A 86 -19.40 3.09 12.64
N ASN A 87 -18.62 3.96 11.97
CA ASN A 87 -19.15 5.09 11.20
C ASN A 87 -19.38 4.70 9.74
N LEU A 88 -20.54 4.11 9.48
CA LEU A 88 -20.91 3.62 8.14
C LEU A 88 -21.11 4.73 7.10
N GLN A 89 -21.37 5.99 7.52
CA GLN A 89 -21.57 7.10 6.59
C GLN A 89 -20.28 7.48 5.87
N ASP A 90 -19.14 7.37 6.56
CA ASP A 90 -17.82 7.68 6.02
C ASP A 90 -17.14 6.46 5.36
N ALA A 91 -17.79 5.30 5.35
CA ALA A 91 -17.22 4.06 4.83
C ALA A 91 -16.71 4.22 3.39
N SER A 92 -17.55 4.78 2.50
CA SER A 92 -17.18 5.01 1.10
C SER A 92 -15.97 5.92 0.92
N ASN A 93 -15.62 6.75 1.90
CA ASN A 93 -14.48 7.66 1.87
C ASN A 93 -13.28 7.15 2.66
N THR A 94 -13.30 5.90 3.11
CA THR A 94 -12.30 5.37 4.01
C THR A 94 -11.62 4.13 3.43
N VAL A 95 -10.30 4.08 3.55
CA VAL A 95 -9.45 2.94 3.26
C VAL A 95 -8.77 2.49 4.55
N ILE A 96 -8.83 1.20 4.84
CA ILE A 96 -8.14 0.59 5.98
C ILE A 96 -7.13 -0.41 5.44
N LEU A 97 -5.87 -0.27 5.83
CA LEU A 97 -4.83 -1.29 5.65
C LEU A 97 -4.67 -2.08 6.95
N MET A 98 -4.77 -3.40 6.86
CA MET A 98 -4.41 -4.30 7.96
C MET A 98 -2.91 -4.60 7.88
N ALA A 99 -2.10 -3.93 8.72
CA ALA A 99 -0.65 -4.19 8.77
C ALA A 99 -0.29 -5.43 9.60
N GLN A 100 -1.27 -5.99 10.32
CA GLN A 100 -1.22 -7.29 10.97
C GLN A 100 -2.21 -8.22 10.24
N ASP A 101 -1.85 -9.49 10.14
CA ASP A 101 -2.61 -10.54 9.44
C ASP A 101 -3.67 -11.22 10.34
N VAL A 102 -4.15 -10.48 11.34
CA VAL A 102 -5.15 -10.92 12.31
C VAL A 102 -6.09 -9.74 12.55
N ALA A 103 -7.40 -9.99 12.49
CA ALA A 103 -8.40 -8.96 12.79
C ALA A 103 -8.67 -8.92 14.31
N PRO A 104 -8.72 -7.74 14.95
CA PRO A 104 -8.99 -7.65 16.36
C PRO A 104 -10.45 -7.99 16.67
N ASP A 105 -10.68 -8.62 17.81
CA ASP A 105 -12.00 -8.95 18.37
C ASP A 105 -12.93 -7.74 18.53
N THR A 106 -12.37 -6.53 18.60
CA THR A 106 -13.13 -5.27 18.64
C THR A 106 -13.92 -4.98 17.36
N VAL A 107 -13.53 -5.57 16.23
CA VAL A 107 -14.18 -5.32 14.92
C VAL A 107 -14.56 -6.58 14.16
N TRP A 108 -14.01 -7.74 14.53
CA TRP A 108 -14.27 -9.03 13.89
C TRP A 108 -14.71 -10.07 14.91
N THR A 109 -15.96 -10.52 14.80
CA THR A 109 -16.53 -11.55 15.68
C THR A 109 -16.66 -12.91 14.99
N GLY A 110 -16.17 -13.01 13.75
CA GLY A 110 -16.29 -14.21 12.91
C GLY A 110 -17.62 -14.34 12.17
N THR A 111 -18.43 -13.29 12.15
CA THR A 111 -19.77 -13.30 11.53
C THR A 111 -19.95 -12.13 10.56
N ARG A 112 -20.98 -12.20 9.72
CA ARG A 112 -21.32 -11.10 8.80
C ARG A 112 -21.81 -9.83 9.50
N ASP A 113 -22.27 -9.95 10.74
CA ASP A 113 -22.71 -8.82 11.55
C ASP A 113 -21.53 -8.11 12.25
N SER A 114 -20.30 -8.56 12.03
CA SER A 114 -19.11 -7.90 12.57
C SER A 114 -19.03 -6.44 12.09
N PRO A 115 -18.63 -5.48 12.95
CA PRO A 115 -18.54 -4.06 12.58
C PRO A 115 -17.75 -3.79 11.29
N ILE A 116 -16.61 -4.47 11.09
CA ILE A 116 -15.80 -4.30 9.89
C ILE A 116 -16.49 -4.83 8.62
N GLN A 117 -17.29 -5.89 8.71
CA GLN A 117 -18.03 -6.41 7.57
C GLN A 117 -19.13 -5.43 7.15
N LEU A 118 -19.90 -4.92 8.11
CA LEU A 118 -20.93 -3.91 7.85
C LEU A 118 -20.31 -2.64 7.23
N TRP A 119 -19.11 -2.26 7.67
CA TRP A 119 -18.35 -1.15 7.10
C TRP A 119 -17.91 -1.40 5.65
N ILE A 120 -17.39 -2.59 5.34
CA ILE A 120 -17.05 -2.97 3.95
C ILE A 120 -18.32 -2.89 3.09
N GLU A 121 -19.41 -3.52 3.51
CA GLU A 121 -20.67 -3.54 2.76
C GLU A 121 -21.26 -2.13 2.55
N ALA A 122 -21.00 -1.20 3.48
CA ALA A 122 -21.40 0.20 3.39
C ALA A 122 -20.54 1.05 2.42
N GLY A 123 -19.38 0.56 1.96
CA GLY A 123 -18.52 1.28 1.01
C GLY A 123 -17.03 1.27 1.34
N GLY A 124 -16.64 0.73 2.49
CA GLY A 124 -15.25 0.68 2.93
C GLY A 124 -14.35 -0.10 1.98
N THR A 125 -13.10 0.36 1.81
CA THR A 125 -12.07 -0.41 1.11
C THR A 125 -11.06 -0.96 2.11
N LEU A 126 -11.07 -2.28 2.31
CA LEU A 126 -10.11 -2.98 3.15
C LEU A 126 -8.94 -3.47 2.29
N ILE A 127 -7.71 -3.15 2.66
CA ILE A 127 -6.49 -3.74 2.11
C ILE A 127 -5.95 -4.73 3.13
N TRP A 128 -5.79 -5.97 2.71
CA TRP A 128 -5.30 -7.08 3.53
C TRP A 128 -4.03 -7.67 2.93
N THR A 129 -3.10 -8.02 3.81
CA THR A 129 -1.78 -8.56 3.46
C THR A 129 -1.33 -9.59 4.49
N GLY A 130 -0.50 -10.55 4.10
CA GLY A 130 0.06 -11.57 5.01
C GLY A 130 -0.64 -12.91 4.87
N ASP A 131 -1.52 -13.27 5.80
CA ASP A 131 -2.28 -14.53 5.78
C ASP A 131 -3.69 -14.33 5.19
N TRP A 132 -4.46 -15.41 5.11
CA TRP A 132 -5.87 -15.44 4.74
C TRP A 132 -6.67 -14.41 5.55
N GLU A 133 -7.36 -13.52 4.84
CA GLU A 133 -8.18 -12.48 5.44
C GLU A 133 -9.21 -13.02 6.43
N PHE A 134 -9.26 -12.40 7.62
CA PHE A 134 -10.21 -12.71 8.69
C PHE A 134 -10.20 -14.14 9.22
N TYR A 135 -9.17 -14.93 8.90
CA TYR A 135 -9.05 -16.32 9.35
C TYR A 135 -8.93 -16.44 10.88
N TYR A 136 -8.29 -15.47 11.53
CA TYR A 136 -8.19 -15.39 12.99
C TYR A 136 -8.93 -14.19 13.57
N ILE A 137 -9.57 -14.42 14.72
CA ILE A 137 -9.96 -13.37 15.66
C ILE A 137 -8.82 -13.25 16.68
N GLY A 138 -8.13 -12.10 16.69
CA GLY A 138 -7.10 -11.79 17.65
C GLY A 138 -7.66 -11.13 18.89
N PHE A 139 -6.99 -11.33 20.02
CA PHE A 139 -7.30 -10.69 21.30
C PHE A 139 -6.06 -9.97 21.85
N SER A 140 -6.28 -8.89 22.61
CA SER A 140 -5.22 -8.07 23.23
C SER A 140 -4.38 -8.79 24.29
N ASN A 141 -4.70 -10.06 24.58
CA ASN A 141 -3.91 -10.95 25.44
C ASN A 141 -2.96 -11.85 24.62
N TYR A 142 -2.67 -11.49 23.37
CA TYR A 142 -1.79 -12.23 22.44
C TYR A 142 -2.30 -13.62 22.04
N THR A 143 -3.61 -13.87 22.16
CA THR A 143 -4.23 -15.11 21.68
C THR A 143 -5.00 -14.88 20.38
N ASN A 144 -4.98 -15.88 19.51
CA ASN A 144 -5.74 -15.90 18.26
C ASN A 144 -6.63 -17.14 18.27
N ILE A 145 -7.90 -16.98 17.90
CA ILE A 145 -8.83 -18.10 17.74
C ILE A 145 -9.28 -18.19 16.29
N HIS A 146 -9.43 -19.42 15.81
CA HIS A 146 -10.07 -19.73 14.54
C HIS A 146 -11.42 -20.41 14.84
N GLN A 147 -12.48 -20.01 14.15
CA GLN A 147 -13.79 -20.64 14.23
C GLN A 147 -14.07 -21.40 12.92
N PRO A 148 -14.80 -22.53 12.94
CA PRO A 148 -15.17 -23.21 11.72
C PRO A 148 -15.91 -22.28 10.74
N TYR A 149 -15.49 -22.27 9.48
CA TYR A 149 -16.13 -21.52 8.39
C TYR A 149 -16.04 -19.99 8.48
N ILE A 150 -15.17 -19.45 9.35
CA ILE A 150 -15.01 -18.02 9.58
C ILE A 150 -14.59 -17.28 8.30
N GLU A 151 -13.76 -17.92 7.49
CA GLU A 151 -13.28 -17.45 6.20
C GLU A 151 -14.40 -17.21 5.19
N ASN A 152 -15.55 -17.86 5.36
CA ASN A 152 -16.70 -17.75 4.47
C ASN A 152 -17.57 -16.55 4.79
N ALA A 153 -17.46 -16.00 5.99
CA ALA A 153 -18.32 -14.92 6.43
C ALA A 153 -18.10 -13.64 5.59
N VAL A 154 -16.85 -13.32 5.23
CA VAL A 154 -16.49 -12.08 4.53
C VAL A 154 -17.17 -11.98 3.16
N PHE A 155 -17.14 -13.08 2.39
CA PHE A 155 -17.64 -13.11 1.02
C PHE A 155 -19.00 -13.84 0.89
N GLY A 156 -19.44 -14.55 1.93
CA GLY A 156 -20.66 -15.35 1.91
C GLY A 156 -20.57 -16.67 1.16
N MET A 157 -19.37 -17.15 0.84
CA MET A 157 -19.18 -18.42 0.11
C MET A 157 -17.84 -19.09 0.42
N ILE A 158 -17.76 -20.41 0.14
CA ILE A 158 -16.73 -21.33 0.64
C ILE A 158 -15.37 -21.25 -0.07
N THR A 159 -15.20 -20.43 -1.11
CA THR A 159 -14.08 -20.62 -2.07
C THR A 159 -13.56 -19.34 -2.70
N VAL A 160 -13.41 -18.26 -1.93
CA VAL A 160 -12.74 -17.06 -2.48
C VAL A 160 -11.23 -17.21 -2.43
N THR A 161 -10.70 -17.60 -1.28
CA THR A 161 -9.27 -17.74 -1.06
C THR A 161 -8.85 -19.19 -1.21
N ALA A 162 -7.82 -19.40 -2.00
CA ALA A 162 -7.26 -20.71 -2.24
C ALA A 162 -6.21 -21.04 -1.17
N PHE A 163 -6.20 -22.32 -0.77
CA PHE A 163 -5.01 -22.89 -0.16
C PHE A 163 -4.06 -23.29 -1.29
N ALA A 164 -3.27 -22.32 -1.75
CA ALA A 164 -2.17 -22.59 -2.68
C ALA A 164 -0.86 -22.65 -1.89
N ASP A 165 0.16 -23.32 -2.40
CA ASP A 165 1.48 -23.32 -1.77
C ASP A 165 2.45 -22.75 -2.80
N ASN A 166 3.08 -21.61 -2.45
CA ASN A 166 4.19 -21.05 -3.19
C ASN A 166 3.87 -20.77 -4.68
N THR A 167 2.67 -20.28 -4.97
CA THR A 167 2.17 -20.05 -6.33
C THR A 167 2.70 -18.75 -6.90
N GLU A 168 3.41 -18.82 -8.02
CA GLU A 168 3.88 -17.62 -8.71
C GLU A 168 2.71 -16.89 -9.38
N VAL A 169 2.61 -15.59 -9.11
CA VAL A 169 1.70 -14.66 -9.78
C VAL A 169 2.50 -13.60 -10.53
N LYS A 170 2.01 -13.20 -11.70
CA LYS A 170 2.65 -12.22 -12.59
C LYS A 170 1.70 -11.03 -12.84
N PRO A 171 2.25 -9.82 -13.01
CA PRO A 171 1.43 -8.63 -13.22
C PRO A 171 0.65 -8.71 -14.54
N THR A 172 -0.66 -8.46 -14.46
CA THR A 172 -1.52 -8.18 -15.63
C THR A 172 -1.22 -6.78 -16.19
N GLU A 173 -1.81 -6.42 -17.34
CA GLU A 173 -1.70 -5.04 -17.85
C GLU A 173 -2.22 -4.01 -16.83
N LEU A 174 -3.35 -4.32 -16.19
CA LEU A 174 -3.91 -3.48 -15.14
C LEU A 174 -2.97 -3.42 -13.92
N GLY A 175 -2.41 -4.55 -13.52
CA GLY A 175 -1.41 -4.62 -12.45
C GLY A 175 -0.21 -3.73 -12.69
N ARG A 176 0.37 -3.74 -13.89
CA ARG A 176 1.51 -2.87 -14.25
C ARG A 176 1.15 -1.38 -14.20
N ARG A 177 -0.10 -1.04 -14.51
CA ARG A 177 -0.58 0.35 -14.48
C ARG A 177 -0.80 0.85 -13.05
N VAL A 178 -1.37 0.01 -12.19
CA VAL A 178 -1.72 0.37 -10.81
C VAL A 178 -0.54 0.20 -9.85
N MET A 179 0.29 -0.81 -10.05
CA MET A 179 1.50 -1.09 -9.27
C MET A 179 2.71 -1.26 -10.22
N PRO A 180 3.32 -0.16 -10.71
CA PRO A 180 4.46 -0.21 -11.62
C PRO A 180 5.72 -0.91 -11.10
N SER A 181 5.79 -1.19 -9.79
CA SER A 181 6.84 -2.00 -9.16
C SER A 181 6.43 -3.47 -8.97
N PHE A 182 5.24 -3.87 -9.42
CA PHE A 182 4.79 -5.26 -9.33
C PHE A 182 5.59 -6.14 -10.30
N GLU A 183 6.56 -6.85 -9.73
CA GLU A 183 7.29 -7.98 -10.35
C GLU A 183 6.68 -9.30 -9.88
N SER A 184 6.99 -10.41 -10.56
CA SER A 184 6.44 -11.70 -10.15
C SER A 184 6.90 -12.07 -8.74
N TYR A 185 5.99 -12.61 -7.94
CA TYR A 185 6.27 -13.12 -6.61
C TYR A 185 5.41 -14.35 -6.33
N ARG A 186 5.73 -15.05 -5.26
CA ARG A 186 5.00 -16.25 -4.84
C ARG A 186 4.07 -15.94 -3.68
N THR A 187 2.88 -16.52 -3.73
CA THR A 187 1.81 -16.36 -2.74
C THR A 187 1.23 -17.71 -2.32
N ASP A 188 0.75 -17.79 -1.09
CA ASP A 188 0.20 -19.00 -0.48
C ASP A 188 -1.32 -18.92 -0.26
N ARG A 189 -1.88 -17.71 -0.38
CA ARG A 189 -3.31 -17.45 -0.18
C ARG A 189 -3.90 -16.56 -1.28
N PRO A 190 -3.62 -16.85 -2.58
CA PRO A 190 -4.24 -16.09 -3.65
C PRO A 190 -5.75 -16.32 -3.65
N ALA A 191 -6.49 -15.47 -4.36
CA ALA A 191 -7.87 -15.78 -4.68
C ALA A 191 -7.94 -16.78 -5.85
N TYR A 192 -8.99 -17.57 -5.95
CA TYR A 192 -9.31 -18.24 -7.21
C TYR A 192 -9.69 -17.19 -8.25
N ALA A 193 -9.14 -17.24 -9.46
CA ALA A 193 -9.48 -16.29 -10.52
C ALA A 193 -10.95 -16.39 -10.96
N SER A 194 -11.55 -17.58 -10.82
CA SER A 194 -12.97 -17.84 -11.13
C SER A 194 -13.95 -17.05 -10.26
N ILE A 195 -13.50 -16.42 -9.16
CA ILE A 195 -14.38 -15.52 -8.39
C ILE A 195 -14.92 -14.36 -9.24
N ALA A 196 -14.24 -14.00 -10.33
CA ALA A 196 -14.71 -12.97 -11.27
C ALA A 196 -16.01 -13.37 -11.99
N GLU A 197 -16.42 -14.63 -11.94
CA GLU A 197 -17.74 -15.10 -12.42
C GLU A 197 -18.87 -14.75 -11.44
N THR A 198 -18.54 -14.48 -10.18
CA THR A 198 -19.50 -14.23 -9.09
C THR A 198 -19.42 -12.80 -8.55
N PHE A 199 -18.23 -12.22 -8.50
CA PHE A 199 -17.97 -10.88 -7.99
C PHE A 199 -17.47 -9.96 -9.09
N GLU A 200 -17.75 -8.67 -8.95
CA GLU A 200 -17.01 -7.65 -9.67
C GLU A 200 -15.59 -7.57 -9.08
N CYS A 201 -14.59 -7.79 -9.93
CA CYS A 201 -13.19 -7.88 -9.53
C CYS A 201 -12.28 -7.05 -10.44
N GLU A 202 -11.20 -6.54 -9.85
CA GLU A 202 -10.04 -6.03 -10.59
C GLU A 202 -8.85 -6.94 -10.30
N ILE A 203 -8.40 -7.68 -11.31
CA ILE A 203 -7.30 -8.64 -11.20
C ILE A 203 -6.00 -7.96 -11.63
N TYR A 204 -5.08 -7.77 -10.68
CA TYR A 204 -3.80 -7.12 -10.91
C TYR A 204 -2.68 -8.12 -11.21
N GLY A 205 -2.79 -9.35 -10.73
CA GLY A 205 -1.87 -10.42 -11.09
C GLY A 205 -2.55 -11.76 -11.23
N LEU A 206 -1.96 -12.64 -12.04
CA LEU A 206 -2.46 -13.97 -12.37
C LEU A 206 -1.33 -14.99 -12.33
N SER A 207 -1.65 -16.22 -11.93
CA SER A 207 -0.78 -17.37 -12.14
C SER A 207 -0.68 -17.73 -13.63
N ASP A 208 0.36 -18.48 -14.01
CA ASP A 208 0.61 -18.87 -15.40
C ASP A 208 -0.52 -19.70 -16.02
N ASP A 209 -1.20 -20.51 -15.20
CA ASP A 209 -2.37 -21.31 -15.59
C ASP A 209 -3.69 -20.53 -15.51
N GLY A 210 -3.65 -19.28 -15.03
CA GLY A 210 -4.82 -18.42 -14.85
C GLY A 210 -5.79 -18.87 -13.76
N VAL A 211 -5.43 -19.86 -12.93
CA VAL A 211 -6.29 -20.40 -11.87
C VAL A 211 -6.36 -19.47 -10.66
N TYR A 212 -5.26 -18.75 -10.39
CA TYR A 212 -5.11 -17.94 -9.19
C TYR A 212 -4.88 -16.46 -9.53
N ALA A 213 -5.42 -15.58 -8.70
CA ALA A 213 -5.35 -14.14 -8.87
C ALA A 213 -4.81 -13.46 -7.61
N GLU A 214 -3.73 -12.70 -7.77
CA GLU A 214 -3.17 -11.81 -6.75
C GLU A 214 -2.14 -10.82 -7.34
N PRO A 215 -2.14 -9.53 -6.94
CA PRO A 215 -3.15 -8.86 -6.13
C PRO A 215 -4.52 -8.83 -6.82
N VAL A 216 -5.57 -8.72 -6.02
CA VAL A 216 -6.95 -8.63 -6.54
C VAL A 216 -7.79 -7.73 -5.63
N LEU A 217 -8.62 -6.90 -6.24
CA LEU A 217 -9.70 -6.18 -5.56
C LEU A 217 -11.00 -6.91 -5.85
N ILE A 218 -11.75 -7.24 -4.80
CA ILE A 218 -13.02 -7.96 -4.85
C ILE A 218 -14.10 -7.04 -4.28
N LYS A 219 -15.15 -6.74 -5.05
CA LYS A 219 -16.27 -5.92 -4.59
C LYS A 219 -17.14 -6.72 -3.61
N VAL A 220 -17.41 -6.13 -2.45
CA VAL A 220 -18.27 -6.71 -1.40
C VAL A 220 -19.27 -5.63 -0.96
N GLY A 221 -20.55 -5.83 -1.30
CA GLY A 221 -21.56 -4.78 -1.16
C GLY A 221 -21.16 -3.52 -1.95
N LYS A 222 -21.15 -2.36 -1.30
CA LYS A 222 -20.69 -1.11 -1.92
C LYS A 222 -19.17 -0.93 -1.85
N GLY A 223 -18.49 -1.63 -0.94
CA GLY A 223 -17.05 -1.51 -0.69
C GLY A 223 -16.23 -2.54 -1.45
N ALA A 224 -15.05 -2.84 -0.92
CA ALA A 224 -14.13 -3.81 -1.50
C ALA A 224 -13.17 -4.40 -0.47
N VAL A 225 -12.73 -5.63 -0.73
CA VAL A 225 -11.57 -6.26 -0.07
C VAL A 225 -10.47 -6.42 -1.10
N VAL A 226 -9.28 -5.94 -0.78
CA VAL A 226 -8.09 -6.00 -1.62
C VAL A 226 -7.11 -6.97 -0.97
N LYS A 227 -6.76 -8.03 -1.70
CA LYS A 227 -5.75 -9.00 -1.31
C LYS A 227 -4.43 -8.65 -1.99
N ILE A 228 -3.36 -8.48 -1.22
CA ILE A 228 -2.05 -8.11 -1.73
C ILE A 228 -0.94 -8.76 -0.90
N CYS A 229 -0.04 -9.50 -1.54
CA CYS A 229 1.04 -10.24 -0.90
C CYS A 229 0.54 -11.19 0.20
N MET A 230 -0.34 -12.12 -0.13
CA MET A 230 -0.95 -13.08 0.80
C MET A 230 -0.01 -14.27 1.08
N THR A 231 1.19 -13.93 1.55
CA THR A 231 2.24 -14.82 2.07
C THR A 231 2.89 -14.18 3.29
N GLY A 232 3.41 -14.99 4.23
CA GLY A 232 4.09 -14.49 5.41
C GLY A 232 5.55 -14.05 5.20
N GLY A 233 6.26 -14.59 4.21
CA GLY A 233 7.72 -14.39 4.12
C GLY A 233 8.32 -14.34 2.71
N ASP A 234 7.60 -14.77 1.67
CA ASP A 234 8.17 -14.81 0.31
C ASP A 234 8.27 -13.42 -0.35
N VAL A 235 7.55 -12.43 0.20
CA VAL A 235 7.65 -11.02 -0.19
C VAL A 235 8.16 -10.21 0.99
N ASP A 236 9.35 -9.63 0.82
CA ASP A 236 9.93 -8.75 1.82
C ASP A 236 9.01 -7.56 2.13
N SER A 237 8.95 -7.16 3.40
CA SER A 237 8.04 -6.13 3.90
C SER A 237 8.22 -4.76 3.23
N THR A 238 9.40 -4.45 2.69
CA THR A 238 9.60 -3.21 1.92
C THR A 238 8.92 -3.31 0.55
N THR A 239 9.15 -4.40 -0.20
CA THR A 239 8.49 -4.64 -1.49
C THR A 239 6.97 -4.67 -1.34
N ARG A 240 6.46 -5.37 -0.31
CA ARG A 240 5.04 -5.37 0.06
C ARG A 240 4.50 -3.96 0.28
N SER A 241 5.21 -3.15 1.07
CA SER A 241 4.81 -1.77 1.35
C SER A 241 4.82 -0.89 0.11
N ILE A 242 5.76 -1.09 -0.81
CA ILE A 242 5.81 -0.40 -2.11
C ILE A 242 4.56 -0.70 -2.93
N LEU A 243 4.18 -1.98 -3.08
CA LEU A 243 3.00 -2.34 -3.86
C LEU A 243 1.71 -1.78 -3.24
N ILE A 244 1.59 -1.81 -1.91
CA ILE A 244 0.45 -1.19 -1.20
C ILE A 244 0.42 0.33 -1.42
N CYS A 245 1.56 1.02 -1.32
CA CYS A 245 1.62 2.45 -1.59
C CYS A 245 1.20 2.77 -3.04
N GLU A 246 1.73 2.05 -4.02
CA GLU A 246 1.37 2.27 -5.43
C GLU A 246 -0.11 2.00 -5.67
N PHE A 247 -0.68 0.94 -5.08
CA PHE A 247 -2.11 0.68 -5.12
C PHE A 247 -2.92 1.86 -4.56
N ILE A 248 -2.57 2.36 -3.37
CA ILE A 248 -3.26 3.51 -2.77
C ILE A 248 -3.14 4.74 -3.69
N LEU A 249 -1.92 5.11 -4.09
CA LEU A 249 -1.69 6.31 -4.90
C LEU A 249 -2.39 6.24 -6.26
N ASN A 250 -2.29 5.10 -6.95
CA ASN A 250 -2.74 4.98 -8.33
C ASN A 250 -4.20 4.57 -8.45
N ARG A 251 -4.70 3.67 -7.59
CA ARG A 251 -6.09 3.17 -7.67
C ARG A 251 -7.04 3.93 -6.77
N VAL A 252 -6.63 4.29 -5.55
CA VAL A 252 -7.50 5.01 -4.59
C VAL A 252 -7.51 6.50 -4.88
N PHE A 253 -6.34 7.11 -5.13
CA PHE A 253 -6.20 8.55 -5.38
C PHE A 253 -6.05 8.92 -6.86
N ASN A 254 -6.07 7.93 -7.77
CA ASN A 254 -6.03 8.14 -9.22
C ASN A 254 -4.81 8.98 -9.69
N MET A 255 -3.63 8.79 -9.10
CA MET A 255 -2.43 9.58 -9.39
C MET A 255 -1.68 9.16 -10.66
N GLY A 256 -2.17 8.16 -11.40
CA GLY A 256 -1.73 7.89 -12.76
C GLY A 256 -0.36 7.22 -12.90
N GLY A 257 -0.16 6.07 -12.24
CA GLY A 257 1.02 5.21 -12.46
C GLY A 257 2.27 5.70 -11.74
N VAL A 258 2.11 6.34 -10.58
CA VAL A 258 3.20 6.63 -9.64
C VAL A 258 3.95 5.33 -9.33
N LYS A 259 5.26 5.36 -9.53
CA LYS A 259 6.18 4.28 -9.15
C LYS A 259 6.92 4.68 -7.89
N VAL A 260 6.80 3.90 -6.82
CA VAL A 260 7.49 4.16 -5.56
C VAL A 260 8.88 3.53 -5.63
N GLU A 261 9.91 4.34 -5.42
CA GLU A 261 11.29 3.85 -5.41
C GLU A 261 11.59 3.09 -4.11
N LYS A 262 12.27 1.94 -4.25
CA LYS A 262 12.78 1.22 -3.08
C LYS A 262 13.80 2.14 -2.39
N PRO A 263 13.68 2.35 -1.06
CA PRO A 263 14.64 3.18 -0.36
C PRO A 263 16.03 2.59 -0.59
N PHE A 264 16.99 3.43 -0.96
CA PHE A 264 18.37 3.01 -1.03
C PHE A 264 18.74 2.38 0.33
N PRO A 265 19.40 1.21 0.36
CA PRO A 265 19.89 0.68 1.62
C PRO A 265 20.68 1.80 2.27
N THR A 266 20.27 2.22 3.47
CA THR A 266 20.97 3.26 4.20
C THR A 266 22.38 2.75 4.42
N ILE A 267 23.31 3.19 3.58
CA ILE A 267 24.73 3.00 3.82
C ILE A 267 24.93 3.56 5.22
N PRO A 268 25.42 2.76 6.19
CA PRO A 268 25.61 3.24 7.55
C PRO A 268 26.34 4.57 7.47
N ILE A 269 25.82 5.61 8.14
CA ILE A 269 26.35 6.98 8.03
C ILE A 269 27.88 7.01 8.22
N VAL A 270 28.41 6.08 9.02
CA VAL A 270 29.84 5.84 9.22
C VAL A 270 30.60 5.58 7.91
N VAL A 271 30.06 4.76 7.01
CA VAL A 271 30.65 4.46 5.70
C VAL A 271 30.52 5.65 4.75
N GLY A 272 29.38 6.36 4.76
CA GLY A 272 29.19 7.58 3.96
C GLY A 272 30.16 8.70 4.35
N VAL A 273 30.36 8.91 5.66
CA VAL A 273 31.33 9.86 6.19
C VAL A 273 32.77 9.43 5.86
N ALA A 274 33.10 8.14 5.96
CA ALA A 274 34.42 7.63 5.60
C ALA A 274 34.74 7.86 4.10
N ILE A 275 33.77 7.64 3.21
CA ILE A 275 33.92 7.91 1.77
C ILE A 275 34.11 9.41 1.53
N ALA A 276 33.30 10.26 2.15
CA ALA A 276 33.43 11.71 2.02
C ALA A 276 34.81 12.21 2.50
N ILE A 277 35.30 11.71 3.64
CA ILE A 277 36.64 12.03 4.16
C ILE A 277 37.72 11.56 3.19
N ALA A 278 37.61 10.35 2.64
CA ALA A 278 38.58 9.82 1.69
C ALA A 278 38.64 10.65 0.40
N VAL A 279 37.49 11.08 -0.13
CA VAL A 279 37.41 11.96 -1.32
C VAL A 279 38.05 13.31 -1.04
N VAL A 280 37.77 13.94 0.11
CA VAL A 280 38.39 15.21 0.49
C VAL A 280 39.91 15.06 0.65
N ALA A 281 40.39 13.99 1.28
CA ALA A 281 41.82 13.71 1.43
C ALA A 281 42.51 13.54 0.06
N LEU A 282 41.84 12.86 -0.89
CA LEU A 282 42.36 12.68 -2.26
C LEU A 282 42.46 14.02 -3.01
N ILE A 283 41.43 14.86 -2.92
CA ILE A 283 41.42 16.20 -3.54
C ILE A 283 42.55 17.05 -2.98
N VAL A 284 42.72 17.09 -1.65
CA VAL A 284 43.81 17.82 -0.99
C VAL A 284 45.18 17.30 -1.42
N TYR A 285 45.34 15.97 -1.54
CA TYR A 285 46.58 15.36 -2.02
C TYR A 285 46.94 15.83 -3.44
N PHE A 286 45.98 15.83 -4.37
CA PHE A 286 46.22 16.27 -5.74
C PHE A 286 46.44 17.78 -5.86
N MET A 287 45.78 18.58 -5.03
CA MET A 287 46.00 20.04 -5.00
C MET A 287 47.39 20.41 -4.50
N ARG A 288 47.99 19.64 -3.58
CA ARG A 288 49.35 19.87 -3.08
C ARG A 288 50.47 19.43 -4.03
N LYS A 289 50.13 18.61 -5.03
CA LYS A 289 51.09 18.03 -5.97
C LYS A 289 51.21 18.81 -7.29
N ARG A 290 50.36 19.84 -7.46
CA ARG A 290 50.48 20.86 -8.51
C ARG A 290 51.18 22.08 -7.95
#